data_AF-A0A8R7PP70-F1
#
_entry.id   AF-A0A8R7PP70-F1
#
_cell.length_a   1.000
_cell.length_b   1.000
_cell.length_c   1.000
_cell.angle_alpha   90.00
_cell.angle_beta   90.00
_cell.angle_gamma   90.00
#
_symmetry.space_group_name_H-M   'P 1'
#
loop_
_entity.id
_entity.type
_entity.pdbx_description
1 polymer ?
#
loop_
_entity_poly.entity_id
_entity_poly.type
_entity_poly.pdbx_seq_one_letter_code
_entity_poly.pdbx_strand_id
1 'polypeptide(L)'
;MIMKSSITLGIMGEIPDSECAKTYLASVEEQFKGSTKIYASTLIMKMLTTKYDGKSGVREHIMTMNDMAAKLKGMDMEISEGFLVHFIMTSLPMEYGPFKINYITVQELGRVTI
;
A
#
# COMPACT_ATOMS: atom_id res chain seq x y z
N MET A 1 18.54 6.05 29.98
CA MET A 1 17.06 6.02 29.91
C MET A 1 16.58 4.59 29.78
N ILE A 2 15.65 4.14 30.64
CA ILE A 2 15.11 2.77 30.61
C ILE A 2 14.37 2.49 29.30
N MET A 3 13.67 3.48 28.73
CA MET A 3 12.95 3.32 27.45
C MET A 3 13.84 2.90 26.25
N LYS A 4 15.16 3.08 26.32
CA LYS A 4 16.08 2.62 25.27
C LYS A 4 16.27 1.10 25.31
N SER A 5 16.11 0.45 26.47
CA SER A 5 16.31 -0.99 26.60
C SER A 5 15.19 -1.84 26.01
N SER A 6 14.03 -1.24 25.70
CA SER A 6 12.92 -1.90 25.00
C SER A 6 12.99 -1.78 23.47
N ILE A 7 13.95 -1.02 22.93
CA ILE A 7 14.13 -0.82 21.49
C ILE A 7 15.24 -1.74 21.00
N THR A 8 15.02 -2.44 19.88
CA THR A 8 16.04 -3.31 19.29
C THR A 8 17.23 -2.49 18.75
N LEU A 9 18.44 -3.05 18.83
CA LEU A 9 19.67 -2.35 18.45
C LEU A 9 19.65 -1.81 17.01
N GLY A 10 19.02 -2.53 16.07
CA GLY A 10 18.92 -2.12 14.67
C GLY A 10 18.13 -0.82 14.49
N ILE A 11 17.09 -0.59 15.30
CA ILE A 11 16.29 0.64 15.27
C ILE A 11 17.01 1.74 16.06
N MET A 12 17.68 1.37 17.16
CA MET A 12 18.40 2.31 18.01
C MET A 12 19.54 3.02 17.28
N GLY A 13 20.24 2.34 16.38
CA GLY A 13 21.34 2.93 15.61
C GLY A 13 20.91 4.02 14.63
N GLU A 14 19.62 4.07 14.27
CA GLU A 14 19.07 5.10 13.37
C GLU A 14 18.51 6.31 14.12
N ILE A 15 18.31 6.21 15.44
CA ILE A 15 17.74 7.28 16.27
C ILE A 15 18.88 8.06 16.93
N PRO A 16 18.99 9.39 16.71
CA PRO A 16 19.97 10.22 17.40
C PRO A 16 19.88 10.10 18.92
N ASP A 17 21.05 9.99 19.57
CA ASP A 17 21.07 9.85 21.01
C ASP A 17 20.65 11.15 21.72
N SER A 18 20.02 11.02 22.89
CA SER A 18 19.61 12.17 23.70
C SER A 18 19.50 11.83 25.19
N GLU A 19 19.87 12.80 26.02
CA GLU A 19 19.76 12.74 27.49
C GLU A 19 18.37 13.16 28.01
N CYS A 20 17.57 13.85 27.19
CA CYS A 20 16.21 14.25 27.54
C CYS A 20 15.17 13.32 26.91
N ALA A 21 14.26 12.78 27.72
CA ALA A 21 13.31 11.76 27.26
C ALA A 21 12.35 12.33 26.21
N LYS A 22 11.97 13.59 26.35
CA LYS A 22 11.08 14.29 25.42
C LYS A 22 11.71 14.43 24.03
N THR A 23 12.98 14.83 23.97
CA THR A 23 13.70 14.99 22.69
C THR A 23 13.97 13.64 22.04
N TYR A 24 14.32 12.62 22.84
CA TYR A 24 14.50 11.27 22.32
C TYR A 24 13.19 10.70 21.72
N LEU A 25 12.05 10.86 22.40
CA LEU A 25 10.75 10.45 21.87
C LEU A 25 10.38 11.18 20.58
N ALA A 26 10.71 12.47 20.45
CA ALA A 26 10.48 13.21 19.22
C ALA A 26 11.32 12.67 18.06
N SER A 27 12.59 12.32 18.30
CA SER A 27 13.45 11.69 17.29
C SER A 27 12.97 10.30 16.88
N VAL A 28 12.45 9.51 17.83
CA VAL A 28 11.78 8.24 17.52
C VAL A 28 10.59 8.49 16.60
N GLU A 29 9.68 9.41 16.96
CA GLU A 29 8.51 9.73 16.15
C GLU A 29 8.90 10.16 14.72
N GLU A 30 9.92 10.99 14.59
CA GLU A 30 10.42 11.47 13.30
C GLU A 30 10.99 10.34 12.43
N GLN A 31 11.79 9.44 13.01
CA GLN A 31 12.33 8.28 12.29
C GLN A 31 11.21 7.37 11.76
N PHE A 32 10.21 7.09 12.59
CA PHE A 32 9.07 6.26 12.20
C PHE A 32 8.19 6.92 11.12
N LYS A 33 8.07 8.25 11.09
CA LYS A 33 7.42 8.97 9.98
C LYS A 33 8.18 8.74 8.66
N GLY A 34 9.51 8.81 8.68
CA GLY A 34 10.36 8.52 7.53
C GLY A 34 10.17 7.09 7.00
N SER A 35 10.26 6.10 7.90
CA SER A 35 10.07 4.69 7.57
C SER A 35 8.67 4.39 7.02
N THR A 36 7.63 5.02 7.57
CA THR A 36 6.25 4.88 7.07
C THR A 36 6.12 5.38 5.63
N LYS A 37 6.74 6.52 5.29
CA LYS A 37 6.73 7.07 3.92
C LYS A 37 7.48 6.18 2.92
N ILE A 38 8.62 5.61 3.31
CA ILE A 38 9.40 4.70 2.47
C ILE A 38 8.61 3.40 2.23
N TYR A 39 7.98 2.87 3.29
CA TYR A 39 7.16 1.68 3.19
C TYR A 39 5.93 1.89 2.30
N ALA A 40 5.24 3.02 2.45
CA ALA A 40 4.14 3.40 1.57
C ALA A 40 4.58 3.50 0.10
N SER A 41 5.70 4.18 -0.17
CA SER A 41 6.26 4.29 -1.53
C SER A 41 6.60 2.92 -2.13
N THR A 42 7.17 2.03 -1.32
CA THR A 42 7.48 0.65 -1.72
C THR A 42 6.22 -0.13 -2.07
N LEU A 43 5.16 0.02 -1.27
CA LEU A 43 3.90 -0.67 -1.50
C LEU A 43 3.18 -0.16 -2.75
N ILE A 44 3.18 1.16 -2.98
CA ILE A 44 2.65 1.78 -4.20
C ILE A 44 3.40 1.24 -5.42
N MET A 45 4.73 1.25 -5.39
CA MET A 45 5.55 0.74 -6.49
C MET A 45 5.27 -0.75 -6.75
N LYS A 46 5.14 -1.56 -5.69
CA LYS A 46 4.77 -2.96 -5.80
C LYS A 46 3.39 -3.12 -6.44
N MET A 47 2.40 -2.35 -6.01
CA MET A 47 1.03 -2.39 -6.56
C MET A 47 1.00 -2.04 -8.06
N LEU A 48 1.76 -1.01 -8.48
CA LEU A 48 1.84 -0.59 -9.88
C LEU A 48 2.54 -1.62 -10.78
N THR A 49 3.53 -2.33 -10.25
CA THR A 49 4.36 -3.29 -11.01
C THR A 49 3.84 -4.72 -10.96
N THR A 50 2.99 -5.05 -9.98
CA THR A 50 2.40 -6.39 -9.84
C THR A 50 1.48 -6.67 -11.02
N LYS A 51 1.88 -7.63 -11.86
CA LYS A 51 1.07 -8.20 -12.94
C LYS A 51 0.65 -9.61 -12.54
N TYR A 52 -0.54 -10.00 -13.00
CA TYR A 52 -1.00 -11.37 -12.80
C TYR A 52 -0.12 -12.33 -13.60
N ASP A 53 0.37 -13.36 -12.93
CA ASP A 53 1.39 -14.28 -13.45
C ASP A 53 0.83 -15.40 -14.34
N GLY A 54 -0.51 -15.48 -14.48
CA GLY A 54 -1.18 -16.52 -15.25
C GLY A 54 -1.17 -17.91 -14.59
N LYS A 55 -0.56 -18.06 -13.40
CA LYS A 55 -0.38 -19.34 -12.71
C LYS A 55 -1.15 -19.38 -11.39
N SER A 56 -1.07 -18.32 -10.61
CA SER A 56 -1.87 -18.11 -9.40
C SER A 56 -3.35 -17.97 -9.76
N GLY A 57 -4.27 -18.12 -8.80
CA GLY A 57 -5.68 -17.86 -9.09
C GLY A 57 -5.95 -16.36 -9.27
N VAL A 58 -6.81 -15.95 -10.20
CA VAL A 58 -7.22 -14.52 -10.33
C VAL A 58 -7.75 -13.96 -9.00
N ARG A 59 -8.46 -14.79 -8.22
CA ARG A 59 -8.94 -14.43 -6.88
C ARG A 59 -7.78 -14.11 -5.92
N GLU A 60 -6.70 -14.88 -5.97
CA GLU A 60 -5.52 -14.69 -5.12
C GLU A 60 -4.79 -13.39 -5.50
N HIS A 61 -4.71 -13.10 -6.78
CA HIS A 61 -4.19 -11.82 -7.29
C HIS A 61 -5.02 -10.62 -6.81
N ILE A 62 -6.35 -10.72 -6.89
CA ILE A 62 -7.27 -9.69 -6.36
C ILE A 62 -7.08 -9.49 -4.86
N MET A 63 -7.00 -10.59 -4.08
CA MET A 63 -6.76 -10.53 -2.64
C MET A 63 -5.43 -9.83 -2.33
N THR A 64 -4.37 -10.15 -3.07
CA THR A 64 -3.06 -9.51 -2.91
C THR A 64 -3.12 -8.00 -3.17
N MET A 65 -3.85 -7.57 -4.19
CA MET A 65 -4.06 -6.14 -4.50
C MET A 65 -4.88 -5.44 -3.42
N ASN A 66 -5.92 -6.11 -2.89
CA ASN A 66 -6.74 -5.60 -1.81
C ASN A 66 -5.97 -5.47 -0.49
N ASP A 67 -5.12 -6.45 -0.16
CA ASP A 67 -4.27 -6.41 1.02
C ASP A 67 -3.28 -5.24 0.97
N MET A 68 -2.76 -4.92 -0.22
CA MET A 68 -1.92 -3.73 -0.40
C MET A 68 -2.72 -2.44 -0.18
N ALA A 69 -3.92 -2.32 -0.75
CA ALA A 69 -4.78 -1.16 -0.53
C ALA A 69 -5.17 -1.00 0.96
N ALA A 70 -5.47 -2.09 1.66
CA ALA A 70 -5.79 -2.08 3.10
C ALA A 70 -4.60 -1.60 3.94
N LYS A 71 -3.37 -2.01 3.60
CA LYS A 71 -2.15 -1.50 4.26
C LYS A 71 -1.96 -0.01 4.04
N LEU A 72 -2.18 0.49 2.82
CA LEU A 72 -2.10 1.93 2.53
C LEU A 72 -3.17 2.73 3.28
N LYS A 73 -4.38 2.20 3.38
CA LYS A 73 -5.45 2.78 4.21
C LYS A 73 -5.03 2.92 5.67
N GLY A 74 -4.33 1.93 6.23
CA GLY A 74 -3.75 2.00 7.58
C GLY A 74 -2.69 3.10 7.77
N MET A 75 -2.18 3.67 6.68
CA MET A 75 -1.22 4.79 6.67
C MET A 75 -1.87 6.11 6.23
N ASP A 76 -3.20 6.22 6.26
CA ASP A 76 -3.96 7.38 5.80
C ASP A 76 -3.78 7.68 4.30
N MET A 77 -3.46 6.65 3.51
CA MET A 77 -3.33 6.71 2.05
C MET A 77 -4.40 5.86 1.37
N GLU A 78 -5.66 6.16 1.66
CA GLU A 78 -6.78 5.38 1.12
C GLU A 78 -6.87 5.46 -0.40
N ILE A 79 -7.00 4.29 -1.04
CA ILE A 79 -7.27 4.17 -2.46
C ILE A 79 -8.77 3.97 -2.63
N SER A 80 -9.40 4.77 -3.47
CA SER A 80 -10.83 4.60 -3.77
C SER A 80 -11.09 3.25 -4.42
N GLU A 81 -12.22 2.62 -4.09
CA GLU A 81 -12.58 1.30 -4.62
C GLU A 81 -12.58 1.28 -6.14
N GLY A 82 -13.10 2.33 -6.80
CA GLY A 82 -13.08 2.45 -8.24
C GLY A 82 -11.66 2.44 -8.82
N PHE A 83 -10.72 3.15 -8.18
CA PHE A 83 -9.33 3.17 -8.63
C PHE A 83 -8.60 1.84 -8.38
N LEU A 84 -8.91 1.18 -7.27
CA LEU A 84 -8.42 -0.18 -6.99
C LEU A 84 -8.86 -1.18 -8.07
N VAL A 85 -10.12 -1.11 -8.51
CA VAL A 85 -10.59 -1.98 -9.60
C VAL A 85 -9.84 -1.69 -10.90
N HIS A 86 -9.58 -0.42 -11.23
CA HIS A 86 -8.74 -0.09 -12.39
C HIS A 86 -7.32 -0.66 -12.28
N PHE A 87 -6.70 -0.63 -11.10
CA PHE A 87 -5.39 -1.27 -10.89
C PHE A 87 -5.44 -2.79 -11.11
N ILE A 88 -6.44 -3.46 -10.55
CA ILE A 88 -6.64 -4.88 -10.74
C ILE A 88 -6.83 -5.19 -12.24
N MET A 89 -7.71 -4.48 -12.94
CA MET A 89 -7.97 -4.72 -14.36
C MET A 89 -6.74 -4.46 -15.24
N THR A 90 -5.94 -3.43 -14.94
CA THR A 90 -4.71 -3.12 -15.69
C THR A 90 -3.55 -4.08 -15.39
N SER A 91 -3.63 -4.84 -14.30
CA SER A 91 -2.66 -5.87 -13.94
C SER A 91 -2.91 -7.23 -14.59
N LEU A 92 -4.13 -7.48 -15.10
CA LEU A 92 -4.48 -8.72 -15.79
C LEU A 92 -3.95 -8.76 -17.24
N PRO A 93 -3.59 -9.94 -17.79
CA PRO A 93 -3.20 -10.12 -19.18
C PRO A 93 -4.30 -9.73 -20.18
N MET A 94 -3.92 -9.60 -21.45
CA MET A 94 -4.84 -9.30 -22.55
C MET A 94 -5.89 -10.40 -22.78
N GLU A 95 -5.60 -11.64 -22.38
CA GLU A 95 -6.52 -12.78 -22.43
C GLU A 95 -7.80 -12.55 -21.61
N TYR A 96 -7.72 -11.68 -20.59
CA TYR A 96 -8.88 -11.23 -19.80
C TYR A 96 -9.60 -10.01 -20.44
N GLY A 97 -9.29 -9.68 -21.69
CA GLY A 97 -9.86 -8.54 -22.44
C GLY A 97 -11.40 -8.45 -22.39
N PRO A 98 -12.15 -9.55 -22.61
CA PRO A 98 -13.61 -9.54 -22.50
C PRO A 98 -14.12 -9.13 -21.10
N PHE A 99 -13.43 -9.56 -20.03
CA PHE A 99 -13.75 -9.13 -18.66
C PHE A 99 -13.50 -7.64 -18.44
N LYS A 100 -12.43 -7.08 -19.03
CA LYS A 100 -12.11 -5.65 -18.95
C LYS A 100 -13.16 -4.80 -19.67
N ILE A 101 -13.60 -5.22 -20.85
CA ILE A 101 -14.61 -4.51 -21.66
C ILE A 101 -15.96 -4.47 -20.94
N ASN A 102 -16.39 -5.57 -20.32
CA ASN A 102 -17.64 -5.61 -19.56
C ASN A 102 -17.63 -4.65 -18.37
N TYR A 103 -16.53 -4.57 -17.62
CA TYR A 103 -16.43 -3.64 -16.47
C TYR A 103 -16.49 -2.17 -16.91
N ILE A 104 -15.73 -1.80 -17.96
CA ILE A 104 -15.73 -0.43 -18.51
C ILE A 104 -17.13 -0.06 -19.03
N THR A 105 -17.79 -0.97 -19.73
CA THR A 105 -19.14 -0.74 -20.29
C THR A 105 -20.18 -0.52 -19.20
N VAL A 106 -20.14 -1.29 -18.10
CA VAL A 106 -21.03 -1.10 -16.94
C VAL A 106 -20.76 0.23 -16.23
N GLN A 107 -19.49 0.63 -16.11
CA GLN A 107 -19.11 1.89 -15.47
C GLN A 107 -19.53 3.12 -16.29
N GLU A 108 -19.44 3.05 -17.62
CA GLU A 108 -19.88 4.11 -18.54
C GLU A 108 -21.42 4.17 -18.65
N LEU A 109 -22.13 3.04 -18.77
CA LEU A 109 -23.60 3.04 -18.79
C LEU A 109 -24.22 3.55 -17.48
N GLY A 110 -23.58 3.27 -16.34
CA GLY A 110 -24.00 3.77 -15.03
C GLY A 110 -23.88 5.29 -14.87
N ARG A 111 -23.13 5.98 -15.74
CA ARG A 111 -22.99 7.44 -15.75
C ARG A 111 -23.98 8.17 -16.66
N VAL A 112 -24.67 7.45 -17.56
CA VAL A 112 -25.59 8.04 -18.55
C VAL A 112 -27.05 8.07 -18.06
N THR A 113 -27.34 7.58 -16.85
CA THR A 113 -28.71 7.53 -16.30
C THR A 113 -28.89 8.42 -15.06
N ILE A 114 -28.51 9.70 -15.14
CA ILE A 114 -28.91 10.74 -14.17
C ILE A 114 -29.46 11.95 -14.93
#